data_AF-A0A7J5EV42-F1
#
_entry.id   AF-A0A7J5EV42-F1
#
_cell.length_a   1.000
_cell.length_b   1.000
_cell.length_c   1.000
_cell.angle_alpha   90.00
_cell.angle_beta   90.00
_cell.angle_gamma   90.00
#
_symmetry.space_group_name_H-M   'P 1'
#
loop_
_entity.id
_entity.type
_entity.pdbx_description
1 polymer ?
#
loop_
_entity_poly.entity_id
_entity_poly.type
_entity_poly.pdbx_seq_one_letter_code
_entity_poly.pdbx_strand_id
1 'polypeptide(L)'
;MRIPAEPRVIIRACKDYDAESLRKIYREGLEELGLRPFGRTLLKPNLVAAGEMFPYAFTRPECGEGMLRALQDVGGGSMTELAVGERCGITVPTRLSFEQSGWEAMVARHKGVKRYYFEEEPQVEIPLTHPNRLRDYLFTPEPIARADFFVNMPKFKAHPWTTVTFSMKNYIGIQDDRHRLIDHDHKLNEKIADLQFIIQPQFIAVDGITAGEGRMLTPTPFPLGLIIMGNSQVAFDAVCSAMIGLDPRSVEHIRLAEDYGFGTTDLSRIKVTGDVSFEEAQARAKGFKVGLIRVEKYFEGTNITAYAGPPPEVEHSDYCWGGCPGAIEEAIEILRVYDKDTDKKMPRMHVVFGKYDGPIAAGPGEKVVFIGDCAEWKGQLQGKLVQIQSKYKDRSTLDPHHARHDDIFAKLGTTTAKAAATRSSSHIRLEGCPVSVAEQVLTLVAVGGLKNPYMDPKQVSTFTRSYLGWRSRVALNLLQRKRYQQNGTFAHRGQAAPELALR
;
A
#
# COMPACT_ATOMS: atom_id res chain seq x y z
N MET A 1 11.96 -14.94 15.39
CA MET A 1 11.10 -15.74 14.49
C MET A 1 11.94 -16.36 13.38
N ARG A 2 12.10 -17.68 13.42
CA ARG A 2 12.75 -18.43 12.34
C ARG A 2 11.77 -18.65 11.20
N ILE A 3 12.23 -18.44 9.97
CA ILE A 3 11.45 -18.75 8.78
C ILE A 3 11.19 -20.26 8.73
N PRO A 4 9.95 -20.71 8.53
CA PRO A 4 9.65 -22.14 8.46
C PRO A 4 10.42 -22.83 7.32
N ALA A 5 11.10 -23.95 7.65
CA ALA A 5 11.79 -24.77 6.65
C ALA A 5 10.81 -25.51 5.72
N GLU A 6 9.63 -25.85 6.23
CA GLU A 6 8.52 -26.46 5.49
C GLU A 6 7.33 -25.48 5.50
N PRO A 7 7.30 -24.49 4.59
CA PRO A 7 6.20 -23.55 4.52
C PRO A 7 4.90 -24.25 4.13
N ARG A 8 3.79 -23.81 4.73
CA ARG A 8 2.45 -24.32 4.42
C ARG A 8 1.50 -23.19 4.04
N VAL A 9 0.70 -23.43 3.03
CA VAL A 9 -0.40 -22.56 2.59
C VAL A 9 -1.69 -23.36 2.61
N ILE A 10 -2.72 -22.83 3.29
CA ILE A 10 -4.03 -23.47 3.47
C ILE A 10 -5.05 -22.69 2.65
N ILE A 11 -5.77 -23.36 1.75
CA ILE A 11 -6.80 -22.74 0.90
C ILE A 11 -8.17 -23.24 1.35
N ARG A 12 -9.03 -22.33 1.82
CA ARG A 12 -10.40 -22.65 2.24
C ARG A 12 -11.45 -21.94 1.39
N ALA A 13 -12.51 -22.64 1.01
CA ALA A 13 -13.67 -22.03 0.38
C ALA A 13 -14.41 -21.15 1.40
N CYS A 14 -14.74 -19.91 1.02
CA CYS A 14 -15.57 -19.03 1.82
C CYS A 14 -16.28 -18.03 0.90
N LYS A 15 -17.61 -18.13 0.80
CA LYS A 15 -18.40 -17.34 -0.17
C LYS A 15 -18.92 -16.04 0.42
N ASP A 16 -19.10 -15.99 1.73
CA ASP A 16 -19.82 -14.92 2.42
C ASP A 16 -19.02 -14.40 3.63
N TYR A 17 -19.21 -13.13 3.95
CA TYR A 17 -18.58 -12.48 5.10
C TYR A 17 -19.34 -12.77 6.40
N ASP A 18 -19.42 -14.03 6.79
CA ASP A 18 -19.99 -14.45 8.09
C ASP A 18 -18.88 -14.63 9.14
N ALA A 19 -18.96 -13.88 10.24
CA ALA A 19 -17.91 -13.83 11.25
C ALA A 19 -17.70 -15.15 12.01
N GLU A 20 -18.76 -15.95 12.23
CA GLU A 20 -18.62 -17.27 12.87
C GLU A 20 -17.93 -18.28 11.96
N SER A 21 -18.33 -18.31 10.68
CA SER A 21 -17.71 -19.16 9.67
C SER A 21 -16.24 -18.81 9.50
N LEU A 22 -15.92 -17.51 9.43
CA LEU A 22 -14.54 -17.00 9.36
C LEU A 22 -13.73 -17.36 10.61
N ARG A 23 -14.31 -17.20 11.81
CA ARG A 23 -13.69 -17.64 13.07
C ARG A 23 -13.31 -19.12 13.02
N LYS A 24 -14.22 -19.99 12.56
CA LYS A 24 -13.95 -21.43 12.44
C LYS A 24 -12.79 -21.69 11.47
N ILE A 25 -12.82 -21.08 10.28
CA ILE A 25 -11.76 -21.22 9.26
C ILE A 25 -10.40 -20.81 9.84
N TYR A 26 -10.31 -19.63 10.47
CA TYR A 26 -9.04 -19.15 11.02
C TYR A 26 -8.55 -19.99 12.20
N ARG A 27 -9.46 -20.44 13.08
CA ARG A 27 -9.12 -21.31 14.20
C ARG A 27 -8.53 -22.63 13.73
N GLU A 28 -9.18 -23.28 12.76
CA GLU A 28 -8.68 -24.52 12.16
C GLU A 28 -7.34 -24.30 11.44
N GLY A 29 -7.16 -23.15 10.78
CA GLY A 29 -5.88 -22.79 10.16
C GLY A 29 -4.75 -22.62 11.19
N LEU A 30 -5.02 -21.95 12.31
CA LEU A 30 -4.07 -21.81 13.42
C LEU A 30 -3.73 -23.18 14.04
N GLU A 31 -4.73 -24.04 14.25
CA GLU A 31 -4.56 -25.39 14.77
C GLU A 31 -3.76 -26.29 13.82
N GLU A 32 -4.06 -26.26 12.52
CA GLU A 32 -3.37 -27.05 11.48
C GLU A 32 -1.89 -26.66 11.36
N LEU A 33 -1.56 -25.38 11.58
CA LEU A 33 -0.19 -24.87 11.61
C LEU A 33 0.49 -25.04 12.97
N GLY A 34 -0.22 -25.56 13.99
CA GLY A 34 0.30 -25.72 15.35
C GLY A 34 0.60 -24.40 16.06
N LEU A 35 -0.04 -23.31 15.64
CA LEU A 35 0.22 -21.96 16.15
C LEU A 35 -0.63 -21.69 17.40
N ARG A 36 0.01 -21.09 18.40
CA ARG A 36 -0.63 -20.57 19.61
C ARG A 36 -0.18 -19.12 19.80
N PRO A 37 -1.09 -18.14 19.70
CA PRO A 37 -0.78 -16.74 19.96
C PRO A 37 -0.23 -16.53 21.37
N PHE A 38 0.74 -15.63 21.51
CA PHE A 38 1.42 -15.40 22.79
C PHE A 38 1.94 -13.96 22.89
N GLY A 39 2.27 -13.54 24.10
CA GLY A 39 2.85 -12.24 24.39
C GLY A 39 2.01 -11.10 23.83
N ARG A 40 2.67 -10.11 23.23
CA ARG A 40 2.00 -9.05 22.49
C ARG A 40 1.57 -9.57 21.11
N THR A 41 0.30 -9.91 20.99
CA THR A 41 -0.31 -10.37 19.74
C THR A 41 -0.90 -9.20 18.98
N LEU A 42 -0.41 -8.96 17.75
CA LEU A 42 -0.84 -7.86 16.90
C LEU A 42 -1.41 -8.37 15.58
N LEU A 43 -2.65 -7.97 15.29
CA LEU A 43 -3.31 -8.16 14.01
C LEU A 43 -3.16 -6.89 13.16
N LYS A 44 -2.60 -7.03 11.96
CA LYS A 44 -2.51 -5.96 10.96
C LYS A 44 -3.40 -6.28 9.75
N PRO A 45 -4.54 -5.59 9.57
CA PRO A 45 -5.37 -5.72 8.37
C PRO A 45 -4.72 -5.05 7.13
N ASN A 46 -5.46 -4.94 6.02
CA ASN A 46 -5.17 -3.99 4.95
C ASN A 46 -6.35 -3.02 4.81
N LEU A 47 -6.23 -1.80 5.36
CA LEU A 47 -7.34 -0.83 5.31
C LEU A 47 -7.22 0.24 4.23
N VAL A 48 -6.01 0.77 3.98
CA VAL A 48 -5.67 1.79 2.96
C VAL A 48 -6.63 3.00 2.84
N ALA A 49 -7.85 2.81 2.34
CA ALA A 49 -8.97 3.73 2.28
C ALA A 49 -10.28 2.91 2.31
N ALA A 50 -11.35 3.48 2.85
CA ALA A 50 -12.63 2.79 3.00
C ALA A 50 -13.81 3.73 2.76
N GLY A 51 -15.03 3.20 2.87
CA GLY A 51 -16.28 3.94 2.67
C GLY A 51 -16.87 3.77 1.27
N GLU A 52 -17.91 4.54 0.96
CA GLU A 52 -18.72 4.41 -0.25
C GLU A 52 -17.92 4.52 -1.56
N MET A 53 -16.85 5.32 -1.57
CA MET A 53 -15.96 5.45 -2.73
C MET A 53 -14.98 4.28 -2.88
N PHE A 54 -14.69 3.56 -1.79
CA PHE A 54 -13.66 2.52 -1.74
C PHE A 54 -14.19 1.21 -1.14
N PRO A 55 -15.32 0.66 -1.63
CA PRO A 55 -16.03 -0.45 -0.98
C PRO A 55 -15.24 -1.77 -0.99
N TYR A 56 -14.25 -1.90 -1.87
CA TYR A 56 -13.48 -3.14 -2.10
C TYR A 56 -11.97 -2.98 -1.88
N ALA A 57 -11.51 -1.80 -1.42
CA ALA A 57 -10.09 -1.50 -1.27
C ALA A 57 -9.43 -2.15 -0.05
N PHE A 58 -10.24 -2.65 0.88
CA PHE A 58 -9.83 -3.02 2.24
C PHE A 58 -10.31 -4.42 2.64
N THR A 59 -9.62 -4.99 3.63
CA THR A 59 -10.01 -6.22 4.31
C THR A 59 -11.26 -6.01 5.14
N ARG A 60 -12.29 -6.82 4.93
CA ARG A 60 -13.60 -6.66 5.57
C ARG A 60 -13.56 -6.83 7.09
N PRO A 61 -14.33 -6.04 7.88
CA PRO A 61 -14.33 -6.13 9.34
C PRO A 61 -14.78 -7.49 9.86
N GLU A 62 -15.61 -8.21 9.11
CA GLU A 62 -16.05 -9.57 9.43
C GLU A 62 -14.87 -10.57 9.44
N CYS A 63 -13.89 -10.39 8.55
CA CYS A 63 -12.61 -11.12 8.59
C CYS A 63 -11.82 -10.79 9.86
N GLY A 64 -11.78 -9.51 10.24
CA GLY A 64 -11.15 -9.05 11.47
C GLY A 64 -11.80 -9.66 12.71
N GLU A 65 -13.12 -9.63 12.81
CA GLU A 65 -13.89 -10.20 13.91
C GLU A 65 -13.66 -11.70 14.03
N GLY A 66 -13.75 -12.43 12.92
CA GLY A 66 -13.46 -13.86 12.89
C GLY A 66 -12.07 -14.17 13.43
N MET A 67 -11.05 -13.41 13.01
CA MET A 67 -9.68 -13.62 13.45
C MET A 67 -9.44 -13.27 14.90
N LEU A 68 -9.95 -12.12 15.38
CA LEU A 68 -9.80 -11.74 16.78
C LEU A 68 -10.37 -12.82 17.71
N ARG A 69 -11.52 -13.38 17.34
CA ARG A 69 -12.16 -14.48 18.09
C ARG A 69 -11.39 -15.79 17.95
N ALA A 70 -10.86 -16.10 16.78
CA ALA A 70 -10.01 -17.29 16.59
C ALA A 70 -8.73 -17.21 17.43
N LEU A 71 -8.06 -16.05 17.46
CA LEU A 71 -6.89 -15.81 18.30
C LEU A 71 -7.21 -15.95 19.79
N GLN A 72 -8.37 -15.47 20.23
CA GLN A 72 -8.86 -15.64 21.60
C GLN A 72 -9.14 -17.12 21.93
N ASP A 73 -9.73 -17.87 21.01
CA ASP A 73 -10.01 -19.30 21.18
C ASP A 73 -8.73 -20.12 21.39
N VAL A 74 -7.70 -19.87 20.59
CA VAL A 74 -6.46 -20.68 20.63
C VAL A 74 -5.39 -20.11 21.56
N GLY A 75 -5.36 -18.80 21.78
CA GLY A 75 -4.31 -18.11 22.54
C GLY A 75 -4.50 -18.21 24.05
N GLY A 76 -5.73 -18.35 24.54
CA GLY A 76 -5.99 -18.50 25.98
C GLY A 76 -5.24 -17.47 26.84
N GLY A 77 -4.52 -17.95 27.86
CA GLY A 77 -3.76 -17.10 28.79
C GLY A 77 -2.33 -16.74 28.36
N SER A 78 -1.82 -17.21 27.21
CA SER A 78 -0.44 -16.90 26.78
C SER A 78 -0.29 -15.51 26.16
N MET A 79 -1.40 -14.88 25.75
CA MET A 79 -1.39 -13.49 25.27
C MET A 79 -1.40 -12.51 26.45
N THR A 80 -0.43 -11.61 26.50
CA THR A 80 -0.42 -10.48 27.45
C THR A 80 -1.14 -9.25 26.90
N GLU A 81 -1.29 -9.18 25.57
CA GLU A 81 -2.01 -8.13 24.86
C GLU A 81 -2.55 -8.69 23.53
N LEU A 82 -3.77 -8.28 23.17
CA LEU A 82 -4.32 -8.47 21.84
C LEU A 82 -4.65 -7.09 21.25
N ALA A 83 -4.14 -6.81 20.06
CA ALA A 83 -4.32 -5.51 19.42
C ALA A 83 -4.56 -5.63 17.92
N VAL A 84 -5.20 -4.59 17.36
CA VAL A 84 -5.28 -4.33 15.92
C VAL A 84 -4.53 -3.05 15.61
N GLY A 85 -3.73 -3.03 14.55
CA GLY A 85 -3.05 -1.79 14.15
C GLY A 85 -2.76 -1.66 12.66
N GLU A 86 -2.77 -0.43 12.16
CA GLU A 86 -2.54 -0.08 10.75
C GLU A 86 -2.02 1.35 10.58
N ARG A 87 -1.33 1.61 9.47
CA ARG A 87 -1.18 2.93 8.85
C ARG A 87 -1.86 2.92 7.48
N CYS A 88 -2.97 3.63 7.36
CA CYS A 88 -3.73 3.74 6.10
C CYS A 88 -3.02 4.59 5.04
N GLY A 89 -3.67 4.85 3.92
CA GLY A 89 -3.10 5.56 2.76
C GLY A 89 -2.40 6.87 3.13
N ILE A 90 -1.41 7.26 2.33
CA ILE A 90 -0.66 8.50 2.54
C ILE A 90 -1.65 9.66 2.64
N THR A 91 -1.48 10.53 3.64
CA THR A 91 -2.38 11.65 3.99
C THR A 91 -3.80 11.30 4.45
N VAL A 92 -4.19 10.02 4.45
CA VAL A 92 -5.48 9.55 4.98
C VAL A 92 -5.33 9.23 6.47
N PRO A 93 -6.08 9.89 7.39
CA PRO A 93 -6.07 9.51 8.79
C PRO A 93 -6.55 8.06 8.96
N THR A 94 -5.80 7.23 9.68
CA THR A 94 -6.17 5.83 9.92
C THR A 94 -7.50 5.74 10.67
N ARG A 95 -7.77 6.67 11.59
CA ARG A 95 -9.08 6.84 12.25
C ARG A 95 -10.25 6.85 11.26
N LEU A 96 -10.11 7.57 10.14
CA LEU A 96 -11.15 7.68 9.13
C LEU A 96 -11.42 6.32 8.47
N SER A 97 -10.36 5.62 8.09
CA SER A 97 -10.49 4.31 7.44
C SER A 97 -11.03 3.25 8.41
N PHE A 98 -10.66 3.28 9.69
CA PHE A 98 -11.25 2.42 10.72
C PHE A 98 -12.75 2.68 10.89
N GLU A 99 -13.18 3.94 10.92
CA GLU A 99 -14.60 4.29 11.01
C GLU A 99 -15.37 3.85 9.77
N GLN A 100 -14.91 4.25 8.58
CA GLN A 100 -15.62 4.01 7.31
C GLN A 100 -15.61 2.55 6.86
N SER A 101 -14.64 1.75 7.31
CA SER A 101 -14.61 0.30 7.04
C SER A 101 -15.48 -0.52 7.99
N GLY A 102 -16.00 0.08 9.07
CA GLY A 102 -16.70 -0.63 10.13
C GLY A 102 -15.78 -1.33 11.14
N TRP A 103 -14.45 -1.28 10.96
CA TRP A 103 -13.49 -1.86 11.90
C TRP A 103 -13.56 -1.21 13.28
N GLU A 104 -13.78 0.10 13.36
CA GLU A 104 -13.86 0.79 14.65
C GLU A 104 -15.02 0.27 15.51
N ALA A 105 -16.19 0.15 14.89
CA ALA A 105 -17.39 -0.40 15.53
C ALA A 105 -17.22 -1.88 15.87
N MET A 106 -16.55 -2.65 15.00
CA MET A 106 -16.24 -4.06 15.25
C MET A 106 -15.32 -4.21 16.46
N VAL A 107 -14.16 -3.55 16.48
CA VAL A 107 -13.19 -3.65 17.59
C VAL A 107 -13.82 -3.18 18.92
N ALA A 108 -14.75 -2.23 18.89
CA ALA A 108 -15.44 -1.75 20.10
C ALA A 108 -16.28 -2.82 20.80
N ARG A 109 -16.73 -3.85 20.07
CA ARG A 109 -17.47 -4.99 20.64
C ARG A 109 -16.57 -5.98 21.37
N HIS A 110 -15.26 -5.98 21.08
CA HIS A 110 -14.30 -6.91 21.67
C HIS A 110 -13.53 -6.26 22.83
N LYS A 111 -14.03 -6.48 24.06
CA LYS A 111 -13.38 -5.99 25.29
C LYS A 111 -11.94 -6.49 25.37
N GLY A 112 -11.03 -5.59 25.74
CA GLY A 112 -9.61 -5.90 25.91
C GLY A 112 -8.76 -5.82 24.63
N VAL A 113 -9.37 -5.68 23.45
CA VAL A 113 -8.61 -5.48 22.20
C VAL A 113 -8.17 -4.03 22.07
N LYS A 114 -6.85 -3.80 21.99
CA LYS A 114 -6.28 -2.47 21.78
C LYS A 114 -6.30 -2.07 20.31
N ARG A 115 -6.27 -0.75 20.07
CA ARG A 115 -6.15 -0.16 18.74
C ARG A 115 -4.85 0.62 18.66
N TYR A 116 -4.10 0.40 17.60
CA TYR A 116 -2.91 1.16 17.27
C TYR A 116 -3.09 1.84 15.92
N TYR A 117 -3.37 3.14 15.95
CA TYR A 117 -3.24 3.96 14.75
C TYR A 117 -1.77 4.31 14.62
N PHE A 118 -1.09 3.68 13.67
CA PHE A 118 0.38 3.69 13.65
C PHE A 118 0.99 5.08 13.51
N GLU A 119 0.32 6.04 12.90
CA GLU A 119 0.73 7.45 12.86
C GLU A 119 0.53 8.22 14.19
N GLU A 120 -0.03 7.58 15.20
CA GLU A 120 -0.17 8.09 16.57
C GLU A 120 0.80 7.42 17.54
N GLU A 121 1.53 6.40 17.09
CA GLU A 121 2.45 5.63 17.92
C GLU A 121 3.89 6.07 17.70
N PRO A 122 4.80 5.88 18.68
CA PRO A 122 6.22 6.15 18.47
C PRO A 122 6.79 5.34 17.31
N GLN A 123 7.55 5.99 16.44
CA GLN A 123 8.33 5.41 15.36
C GLN A 123 9.74 5.13 15.87
N VAL A 124 10.15 3.87 15.83
CA VAL A 124 11.43 3.37 16.37
C VAL A 124 12.32 2.87 15.24
N GLU A 125 13.62 3.01 15.43
CA GLU A 125 14.64 2.68 14.43
C GLU A 125 15.07 1.21 14.49
N ILE A 126 15.07 0.55 13.33
CA ILE A 126 15.50 -0.83 13.13
C ILE A 126 16.70 -0.82 12.18
N PRO A 127 17.91 -1.20 12.63
CA PRO A 127 19.06 -1.29 11.76
C PRO A 127 18.93 -2.47 10.80
N LEU A 128 19.42 -2.29 9.57
CA LEU A 128 19.58 -3.31 8.56
C LEU A 128 21.06 -3.59 8.36
N THR A 129 21.43 -4.87 8.28
CA THR A 129 22.85 -5.28 8.19
C THR A 129 23.15 -6.15 6.96
N HIS A 130 22.14 -6.49 6.16
CA HIS A 130 22.34 -7.29 4.95
C HIS A 130 23.06 -6.46 3.86
N PRO A 131 23.88 -7.09 2.99
CA PRO A 131 24.77 -6.37 2.07
C PRO A 131 24.04 -5.53 1.02
N ASN A 132 22.86 -5.98 0.59
CA ASN A 132 22.09 -5.36 -0.50
C ASN A 132 20.97 -4.42 -0.01
N ARG A 133 21.06 -3.94 1.23
CA ARG A 133 20.07 -3.02 1.82
C ARG A 133 20.04 -1.70 1.09
N LEU A 134 18.86 -1.13 0.90
CA LEU A 134 18.72 0.24 0.41
C LEU A 134 19.26 1.25 1.43
N ARG A 135 19.09 0.95 2.73
CA ARG A 135 19.42 1.84 3.84
C ARG A 135 19.95 1.07 5.04
N ASP A 136 20.77 1.73 5.83
CA ASP A 136 21.32 1.16 7.07
C ASP A 136 20.26 1.00 8.18
N TYR A 137 19.13 1.69 8.08
CA TYR A 137 18.06 1.63 9.07
C TYR A 137 16.71 2.03 8.47
N LEU A 138 15.65 1.52 9.08
CA LEU A 138 14.27 1.84 8.78
C LEU A 138 13.55 2.24 10.07
N PHE A 139 12.50 3.05 9.95
CA PHE A 139 11.60 3.36 11.06
C PHE A 139 10.28 2.62 10.91
N THR A 140 9.74 2.15 12.04
CA THR A 140 8.46 1.44 12.14
C THR A 140 7.73 1.83 13.44
N PRO A 141 6.40 1.72 13.53
CA PRO A 141 5.67 1.88 14.78
C PRO A 141 6.16 0.91 15.85
N GLU A 142 6.29 1.40 17.07
CA GLU A 142 6.73 0.62 18.24
C GLU A 142 5.87 -0.63 18.50
N PRO A 143 4.53 -0.63 18.32
CA PRO A 143 3.73 -1.84 18.44
C PRO A 143 4.11 -2.93 17.44
N ILE A 144 4.57 -2.57 16.22
CA ILE A 144 5.09 -3.53 15.25
C ILE A 144 6.42 -4.10 15.77
N ALA A 145 7.38 -3.23 16.13
CA ALA A 145 8.70 -3.68 16.57
C ALA A 145 8.67 -4.59 17.81
N ARG A 146 7.68 -4.39 18.69
CA ARG A 146 7.51 -5.16 19.94
C ARG A 146 6.57 -6.36 19.82
N ALA A 147 5.98 -6.64 18.65
CA ALA A 147 5.06 -7.76 18.51
C ALA A 147 5.79 -9.10 18.72
N ASP A 148 5.21 -9.95 19.56
CA ASP A 148 5.70 -11.30 19.82
C ASP A 148 5.07 -12.30 18.84
N PHE A 149 3.76 -12.14 18.63
CA PHE A 149 2.99 -12.88 17.65
C PHE A 149 2.29 -11.90 16.71
N PHE A 150 2.59 -12.01 15.42
CA PHE A 150 2.13 -11.08 14.41
C PHE A 150 1.27 -11.80 13.37
N VAL A 151 0.06 -11.25 13.16
CA VAL A 151 -0.88 -11.72 12.16
C VAL A 151 -1.00 -10.67 11.07
N ASN A 152 -0.61 -11.03 9.84
CA ASN A 152 -0.79 -10.18 8.68
C ASN A 152 -2.08 -10.58 7.95
N MET A 153 -3.02 -9.65 7.80
CA MET A 153 -4.32 -9.91 7.19
C MET A 153 -4.55 -9.02 5.97
N PRO A 154 -3.92 -9.35 4.83
CA PRO A 154 -4.02 -8.54 3.63
C PRO A 154 -5.38 -8.66 2.93
N LYS A 155 -5.60 -7.82 1.91
CA LYS A 155 -6.67 -7.96 0.92
C LYS A 155 -6.10 -8.62 -0.35
N PHE A 156 -6.82 -9.59 -0.92
CA PHE A 156 -6.40 -10.21 -2.18
C PHE A 156 -6.69 -9.23 -3.32
N LYS A 157 -5.69 -8.45 -3.73
CA LYS A 157 -5.88 -7.47 -4.80
C LYS A 157 -4.62 -7.21 -5.62
N ALA A 158 -4.86 -6.82 -6.86
CA ALA A 158 -3.86 -6.26 -7.77
C ALA A 158 -3.27 -4.95 -7.24
N HIS A 159 -2.16 -4.50 -7.83
CA HIS A 159 -1.52 -3.25 -7.45
C HIS A 159 -0.88 -2.56 -8.67
N PRO A 160 -1.10 -1.24 -8.89
CA PRO A 160 -0.50 -0.50 -10.00
C PRO A 160 1.02 -0.27 -9.92
N TRP A 161 1.68 -0.65 -8.82
CA TRP A 161 3.09 -0.37 -8.58
C TRP A 161 3.97 -1.62 -8.47
N THR A 162 3.38 -2.75 -8.06
CA THR A 162 4.11 -3.97 -7.68
C THR A 162 3.42 -5.23 -8.19
N THR A 163 2.55 -5.10 -9.19
CA THR A 163 1.68 -6.16 -9.75
C THR A 163 0.53 -6.59 -8.84
N VAL A 164 0.84 -6.95 -7.59
CA VAL A 164 -0.08 -7.45 -6.57
C VAL A 164 0.16 -6.78 -5.21
N THR A 165 -0.84 -6.87 -4.32
CA THR A 165 -0.73 -6.45 -2.92
C THR A 165 -0.29 -7.62 -2.03
N PHE A 166 -1.19 -8.57 -1.78
CA PHE A 166 -0.97 -9.73 -0.90
C PHE A 166 -0.24 -9.37 0.41
N SER A 167 0.57 -10.29 0.95
CA SER A 167 1.14 -10.19 2.29
C SER A 167 2.30 -9.19 2.34
N MET A 168 3.25 -9.30 1.41
CA MET A 168 4.48 -8.50 1.42
C MET A 168 4.21 -7.02 1.18
N LYS A 169 3.39 -6.65 0.19
CA LYS A 169 3.10 -5.24 -0.06
C LYS A 169 2.34 -4.59 1.07
N ASN A 170 1.58 -5.36 1.87
CA ASN A 170 0.88 -4.83 3.04
C ASN A 170 1.85 -4.23 4.07
N TYR A 171 3.13 -4.60 4.03
CA TYR A 171 4.16 -4.05 4.92
C TYR A 171 4.48 -2.58 4.65
N ILE A 172 4.11 -2.01 3.50
CA ILE A 172 4.15 -0.55 3.33
C ILE A 172 3.31 0.15 4.42
N GLY A 173 2.30 -0.55 4.96
CA GLY A 173 1.49 -0.18 6.12
C GLY A 173 2.21 -0.18 7.48
N ILE A 174 3.47 -0.61 7.58
CA ILE A 174 4.26 -0.57 8.83
C ILE A 174 5.20 0.64 8.89
N GLN A 175 5.02 1.61 8.01
CA GLN A 175 5.75 2.88 8.04
C GLN A 175 4.78 4.05 8.04
N ASP A 176 5.13 5.11 8.78
CA ASP A 176 4.45 6.39 8.66
C ASP A 176 4.70 7.05 7.29
N ASP A 177 4.00 8.16 7.00
CA ASP A 177 4.06 8.78 5.68
C ASP A 177 5.45 9.29 5.30
N ARG A 178 6.26 9.73 6.28
CA ARG A 178 7.58 10.30 6.04
C ARG A 178 8.52 9.22 5.55
N HIS A 179 8.55 8.11 6.27
CA HIS A 179 9.40 6.97 5.95
C HIS A 179 8.84 6.16 4.77
N ARG A 180 7.52 6.10 4.62
CA ARG A 180 6.84 5.46 3.48
C ARG A 180 7.19 6.12 2.15
N LEU A 181 7.31 7.44 2.10
CA LEU A 181 7.60 8.18 0.85
C LEU A 181 9.06 8.06 0.39
N ILE A 182 10.00 7.73 1.28
CA ILE A 182 11.40 7.45 0.92
C ILE A 182 11.43 6.18 0.05
N ASP A 183 12.16 6.22 -1.07
CA ASP A 183 12.27 5.10 -2.03
C ASP A 183 10.91 4.56 -2.56
N HIS A 184 9.86 5.36 -2.49
CA HIS A 184 8.56 5.05 -3.14
C HIS A 184 8.58 5.51 -4.60
N ASP A 185 9.52 4.94 -5.34
CA ASP A 185 9.84 5.29 -6.73
C ASP A 185 10.23 4.00 -7.49
N HIS A 186 11.22 4.05 -8.37
CA HIS A 186 11.69 2.87 -9.09
C HIS A 186 12.33 1.81 -8.15
N LYS A 187 12.67 2.15 -6.89
CA LYS A 187 13.23 1.24 -5.86
C LYS A 187 12.19 0.65 -4.90
N LEU A 188 10.90 0.77 -5.22
CA LEU A 188 9.82 0.35 -4.31
C LEU A 188 9.86 -1.15 -3.98
N ASN A 189 10.27 -2.01 -4.93
CA ASN A 189 10.31 -3.46 -4.70
C ASN A 189 11.42 -3.84 -3.71
N GLU A 190 12.60 -3.24 -3.84
CA GLU A 190 13.72 -3.38 -2.93
C GLU A 190 13.34 -2.91 -1.52
N LYS A 191 12.62 -1.79 -1.43
CA LYS A 191 12.08 -1.31 -0.16
C LYS A 191 11.16 -2.34 0.49
N ILE A 192 10.25 -2.96 -0.26
CA ILE A 192 9.33 -3.97 0.28
C ILE A 192 10.09 -5.22 0.75
N ALA A 193 11.17 -5.59 0.06
CA ALA A 193 12.06 -6.67 0.48
C ALA A 193 12.82 -6.30 1.77
N ASP A 194 13.30 -5.07 1.92
CA ASP A 194 13.98 -4.60 3.13
C ASP A 194 13.04 -4.56 4.35
N LEU A 195 11.75 -4.26 4.16
CA LEU A 195 10.76 -4.26 5.24
C LEU A 195 10.58 -5.65 5.89
N GLN A 196 10.99 -6.72 5.21
CA GLN A 196 10.94 -8.09 5.75
C GLN A 196 11.86 -8.27 6.97
N PHE A 197 12.93 -7.48 7.10
CA PHE A 197 13.85 -7.53 8.23
C PHE A 197 13.27 -6.91 9.53
N ILE A 198 12.17 -6.15 9.43
CA ILE A 198 11.50 -5.52 10.58
C ILE A 198 10.67 -6.52 11.38
N ILE A 199 9.95 -7.42 10.72
CA ILE A 199 9.04 -8.36 11.38
C ILE A 199 8.60 -9.45 10.40
N GLN A 200 8.35 -10.67 10.88
CA GLN A 200 7.75 -11.74 10.08
C GLN A 200 6.46 -12.24 10.74
N PRO A 201 5.39 -12.50 9.97
CA PRO A 201 4.15 -12.98 10.54
C PRO A 201 4.26 -14.47 10.84
N GLN A 202 3.80 -14.86 12.01
CA GLN A 202 3.59 -16.26 12.32
C GLN A 202 2.36 -16.79 11.58
N PHE A 203 1.37 -15.93 11.33
CA PHE A 203 0.16 -16.29 10.62
C PHE A 203 -0.25 -15.21 9.61
N ILE A 204 -0.58 -15.64 8.41
CA ILE A 204 -1.11 -14.80 7.34
C ILE A 204 -2.50 -15.31 7.02
N ALA A 205 -3.45 -14.40 6.81
CA ALA A 205 -4.79 -14.74 6.33
C ALA A 205 -5.30 -13.66 5.38
N VAL A 206 -5.36 -13.94 4.08
CA VAL A 206 -5.84 -12.97 3.09
C VAL A 206 -7.36 -13.04 2.95
N ASP A 207 -7.99 -11.87 2.94
CA ASP A 207 -9.37 -11.72 2.49
C ASP A 207 -9.41 -11.83 0.95
N GLY A 208 -9.79 -13.01 0.46
CA GLY A 208 -10.00 -13.32 -0.96
C GLY A 208 -11.45 -13.67 -1.28
N ILE A 209 -12.42 -13.31 -0.44
CA ILE A 209 -13.83 -13.60 -0.71
C ILE A 209 -14.29 -12.74 -1.89
N THR A 210 -14.12 -11.44 -1.76
CA THR A 210 -14.18 -10.48 -2.88
C THR A 210 -12.79 -9.93 -3.10
N ALA A 211 -12.07 -10.49 -4.06
CA ALA A 211 -10.78 -9.98 -4.50
C ALA A 211 -10.94 -8.67 -5.28
N GLY A 212 -9.83 -7.98 -5.55
CA GLY A 212 -9.81 -6.71 -6.28
C GLY A 212 -8.85 -6.71 -7.46
N GLU A 213 -9.36 -6.45 -8.67
CA GLU A 213 -8.56 -6.39 -9.90
C GLU A 213 -8.14 -4.98 -10.28
N GLY A 214 -7.05 -4.89 -11.05
CA GLY A 214 -6.54 -3.65 -11.65
C GLY A 214 -5.94 -2.65 -10.67
N ARG A 215 -6.79 -1.91 -9.93
CA ARG A 215 -6.37 -0.81 -9.06
C ARG A 215 -6.35 -1.22 -7.59
N MET A 216 -5.62 -0.47 -6.76
CA MET A 216 -5.52 -0.73 -5.33
C MET A 216 -6.56 0.04 -4.50
N LEU A 217 -6.98 1.24 -4.90
CA LEU A 217 -8.00 2.04 -4.19
C LEU A 217 -9.40 1.81 -4.76
N THR A 218 -9.49 1.70 -6.08
CA THR A 218 -10.74 1.50 -6.82
C THR A 218 -10.73 0.17 -7.59
N PRO A 219 -10.42 -0.97 -6.93
CA PRO A 219 -10.38 -2.24 -7.63
C PRO A 219 -11.74 -2.61 -8.23
N THR A 220 -11.70 -3.30 -9.37
CA THR A 220 -12.89 -4.01 -9.85
C THR A 220 -13.10 -5.26 -8.99
N PRO A 221 -14.29 -5.49 -8.39
CA PRO A 221 -14.51 -6.64 -7.53
C PRO A 221 -14.47 -7.95 -8.32
N PHE A 222 -13.78 -8.94 -7.78
CA PHE A 222 -13.65 -10.27 -8.37
C PHE A 222 -14.08 -11.35 -7.34
N PRO A 223 -15.06 -12.21 -7.65
CA PRO A 223 -15.65 -13.15 -6.70
C PRO A 223 -14.79 -14.42 -6.55
N LEU A 224 -13.61 -14.30 -5.95
CA LEU A 224 -12.69 -15.42 -5.76
C LEU A 224 -13.23 -16.45 -4.75
N GLY A 225 -13.91 -16.00 -3.70
CA GLY A 225 -14.61 -16.87 -2.74
C GLY A 225 -13.69 -17.76 -1.92
N LEU A 226 -12.50 -17.24 -1.55
CA LEU A 226 -11.47 -17.97 -0.81
C LEU A 226 -10.98 -17.20 0.41
N ILE A 227 -10.60 -17.95 1.44
CA ILE A 227 -9.68 -17.51 2.48
C ILE A 227 -8.41 -18.34 2.32
N ILE A 228 -7.27 -17.66 2.16
CA ILE A 228 -5.96 -18.31 2.03
C ILE A 228 -5.14 -17.94 3.25
N MET A 229 -4.54 -18.94 3.89
CA MET A 229 -3.76 -18.79 5.11
C MET A 229 -2.36 -19.36 4.94
N GLY A 230 -1.38 -18.90 5.73
CA GLY A 230 -0.04 -19.48 5.70
C GLY A 230 0.89 -18.97 6.80
N ASN A 231 2.09 -19.53 6.86
CA ASN A 231 3.08 -19.26 7.92
C ASN A 231 4.43 -18.73 7.40
N SER A 232 4.59 -18.55 6.09
CA SER A 232 5.81 -18.01 5.46
C SER A 232 5.41 -17.02 4.38
N GLN A 233 5.91 -15.78 4.48
CA GLN A 233 5.43 -14.68 3.66
C GLN A 233 5.76 -14.84 2.16
N VAL A 234 7.00 -15.23 1.84
CA VAL A 234 7.41 -15.50 0.45
C VAL A 234 6.63 -16.66 -0.15
N ALA A 235 6.52 -17.78 0.57
CA ALA A 235 5.79 -18.95 0.08
C ALA A 235 4.29 -18.66 -0.10
N PHE A 236 3.71 -17.88 0.80
CA PHE A 236 2.31 -17.47 0.72
C PHE A 236 2.04 -16.60 -0.51
N ASP A 237 2.83 -15.55 -0.73
CA ASP A 237 2.66 -14.67 -1.89
C ASP A 237 3.02 -15.41 -3.20
N ALA A 238 3.92 -16.39 -3.17
CA ALA A 238 4.21 -17.25 -4.32
C ALA A 238 3.01 -18.11 -4.73
N VAL A 239 2.36 -18.78 -3.78
CA VAL A 239 1.13 -19.55 -4.06
C VAL A 239 0.02 -18.64 -4.56
N CYS A 240 -0.18 -17.46 -3.95
CA CYS A 240 -1.19 -16.50 -4.40
C CYS A 240 -0.92 -15.97 -5.82
N SER A 241 0.35 -15.73 -6.16
CA SER A 241 0.77 -15.28 -7.50
C SER A 241 0.56 -16.37 -8.55
N ALA A 242 0.99 -17.60 -8.27
CA ALA A 242 0.79 -18.74 -9.17
C ALA A 242 -0.69 -19.11 -9.34
N MET A 243 -1.52 -18.88 -8.32
CA MET A 243 -2.97 -19.08 -8.39
C MET A 243 -3.63 -18.20 -9.46
N ILE A 244 -3.16 -16.95 -9.64
CA ILE A 244 -3.64 -16.03 -10.68
C ILE A 244 -2.83 -16.12 -12.00
N GLY A 245 -1.99 -17.14 -12.15
CA GLY A 245 -1.23 -17.40 -13.37
C GLY A 245 0.03 -16.56 -13.55
N LEU A 246 0.56 -15.96 -12.48
CA LEU A 246 1.87 -15.29 -12.50
C LEU A 246 3.00 -16.27 -12.15
N ASP A 247 4.18 -16.06 -12.74
CA ASP A 247 5.41 -16.60 -12.18
C ASP A 247 5.72 -15.85 -10.87
N PRO A 248 5.80 -16.52 -9.71
CA PRO A 248 6.14 -15.88 -8.45
C PRO A 248 7.42 -15.04 -8.51
N ARG A 249 8.44 -15.47 -9.27
CA ARG A 249 9.72 -14.74 -9.37
C ARG A 249 9.65 -13.53 -10.29
N SER A 250 8.61 -13.41 -11.12
CA SER A 250 8.39 -12.19 -11.92
C SER A 250 7.87 -11.03 -11.07
N VAL A 251 7.42 -11.29 -9.83
CA VAL A 251 7.07 -10.26 -8.86
C VAL A 251 8.33 -9.92 -8.06
N GLU A 252 8.94 -8.79 -8.39
CA GLU A 252 10.31 -8.48 -8.00
C GLU A 252 10.57 -8.49 -6.49
N HIS A 253 9.69 -7.90 -5.67
CA HIS A 253 9.89 -7.92 -4.21
C HIS A 253 9.78 -9.34 -3.62
N ILE A 254 8.98 -10.24 -4.20
CA ILE A 254 8.90 -11.66 -3.78
C ILE A 254 10.23 -12.34 -4.09
N ARG A 255 10.75 -12.16 -5.30
CA ARG A 255 12.06 -12.67 -5.72
C ARG A 255 13.18 -12.17 -4.80
N LEU A 256 13.24 -10.86 -4.54
CA LEU A 256 14.27 -10.26 -3.69
C LEU A 256 14.23 -10.81 -2.26
N ALA A 257 13.03 -10.97 -1.68
CA ALA A 257 12.91 -11.54 -0.34
C ALA A 257 13.26 -13.03 -0.27
N GLU A 258 12.97 -13.81 -1.33
CA GLU A 258 13.51 -15.16 -1.46
C GLU A 258 15.05 -15.14 -1.48
N ASP A 259 15.64 -14.27 -2.31
CA ASP A 259 17.09 -14.13 -2.44
C ASP A 259 17.73 -13.71 -1.10
N TYR A 260 17.01 -12.98 -0.25
CA TYR A 260 17.39 -12.64 1.14
C TYR A 260 17.15 -13.76 2.17
N GLY A 261 16.50 -14.86 1.79
CA GLY A 261 16.30 -16.04 2.63
C GLY A 261 14.99 -16.03 3.46
N PHE A 262 13.99 -15.23 3.10
CA PHE A 262 12.70 -15.18 3.81
C PHE A 262 11.69 -16.28 3.44
N GLY A 263 12.08 -17.21 2.58
CA GLY A 263 11.26 -18.36 2.20
C GLY A 263 11.65 -18.90 0.82
N THR A 264 10.68 -19.43 0.10
CA THR A 264 10.88 -20.05 -1.22
C THR A 264 9.73 -19.68 -2.15
N THR A 265 10.02 -19.43 -3.42
CA THR A 265 9.04 -19.30 -4.49
C THR A 265 8.79 -20.61 -5.22
N ASP A 266 9.66 -21.60 -5.04
CA ASP A 266 9.49 -22.95 -5.55
C ASP A 266 8.27 -23.63 -4.91
N LEU A 267 7.20 -23.74 -5.69
CA LEU A 267 5.93 -24.32 -5.27
C LEU A 267 6.04 -25.79 -4.84
N SER A 268 7.02 -26.54 -5.35
CA SER A 268 7.22 -27.95 -4.98
C SER A 268 7.70 -28.12 -3.53
N ARG A 269 8.25 -27.05 -2.95
CA ARG A 269 8.72 -26.97 -1.55
C ARG A 269 7.68 -26.37 -0.61
N ILE A 270 6.48 -26.05 -1.11
CA ILE A 270 5.41 -25.45 -0.35
C ILE A 270 4.29 -26.48 -0.19
N LYS A 271 3.95 -26.81 1.05
CA LYS A 271 2.83 -27.71 1.32
C LYS A 271 1.53 -26.94 1.16
N VAL A 272 0.78 -27.22 0.10
CA VAL A 272 -0.58 -26.69 -0.09
C VAL A 272 -1.60 -27.67 0.48
N THR A 273 -2.41 -27.23 1.43
CA THR A 273 -3.53 -27.99 2.01
C THR A 273 -4.81 -27.17 1.90
N GLY A 274 -5.96 -27.76 2.15
CA GLY A 274 -7.20 -27.07 1.82
C GLY A 274 -8.41 -27.98 1.80
N ASP A 275 -9.60 -27.37 1.85
CA ASP A 275 -10.80 -28.01 1.27
C ASP A 275 -10.95 -27.65 -0.22
N VAL A 276 -10.14 -26.70 -0.70
CA VAL A 276 -9.97 -26.32 -2.10
C VAL A 276 -8.56 -26.72 -2.53
N SER A 277 -8.46 -27.48 -3.62
CA SER A 277 -7.16 -27.84 -4.23
C SER A 277 -6.49 -26.62 -4.89
N PHE A 278 -5.19 -26.70 -5.15
CA PHE A 278 -4.49 -25.61 -5.83
C PHE A 278 -5.04 -25.40 -7.26
N GLU A 279 -5.34 -26.48 -7.97
CA GLU A 279 -5.90 -26.47 -9.32
C GLU A 279 -7.32 -25.86 -9.33
N GLU A 280 -8.14 -26.18 -8.33
CA GLU A 280 -9.46 -25.56 -8.19
C GLU A 280 -9.34 -24.06 -7.87
N ALA A 281 -8.39 -23.67 -7.01
CA ALA A 281 -8.11 -22.28 -6.71
C ALA A 281 -7.67 -21.51 -7.97
N GLN A 282 -6.82 -22.11 -8.81
CA GLN A 282 -6.45 -21.56 -10.12
C GLN A 282 -7.66 -21.44 -11.06
N ALA A 283 -8.54 -22.43 -11.08
CA ALA A 283 -9.77 -22.38 -11.88
C ALA A 283 -10.69 -21.23 -11.45
N ARG A 284 -10.82 -20.97 -10.14
CA ARG A 284 -11.59 -19.84 -9.59
C ARG A 284 -10.94 -18.49 -9.87
N ALA A 285 -9.61 -18.44 -9.87
CA ALA A 285 -8.83 -17.25 -10.16
C ALA A 285 -8.63 -16.97 -11.66
N LYS A 286 -9.14 -17.85 -12.53
CA LYS A 286 -8.97 -17.72 -13.98
C LYS A 286 -9.52 -16.39 -14.48
N GLY A 287 -8.70 -15.67 -15.23
CA GLY A 287 -9.05 -14.37 -15.80
C GLY A 287 -8.79 -13.17 -14.88
N PHE A 288 -8.24 -13.41 -13.68
CA PHE A 288 -7.88 -12.34 -12.76
C PHE A 288 -6.94 -11.31 -13.41
N LYS A 289 -7.33 -10.03 -13.42
CA LYS A 289 -6.54 -8.96 -14.03
C LYS A 289 -5.63 -8.26 -13.01
N VAL A 290 -4.32 -8.35 -13.26
CA VAL A 290 -3.29 -7.63 -12.50
C VAL A 290 -3.29 -6.12 -12.80
N GLY A 291 -2.55 -5.38 -11.98
CA GLY A 291 -2.56 -3.91 -12.01
C GLY A 291 -1.41 -3.25 -12.75
N LEU A 292 -0.39 -4.01 -13.16
CA LEU A 292 0.83 -3.46 -13.75
C LEU A 292 0.62 -3.16 -15.24
N ILE A 293 0.30 -1.91 -15.57
CA ILE A 293 0.08 -1.44 -16.94
C ILE A 293 0.90 -0.17 -17.11
N ARG A 294 1.61 -0.02 -18.23
CA ARG A 294 2.29 1.24 -18.54
C ARG A 294 1.24 2.33 -18.76
N VAL A 295 1.46 3.49 -18.14
CA VAL A 295 0.57 4.66 -18.23
C VAL A 295 0.19 5.06 -19.67
N GLU A 296 1.10 4.89 -20.64
CA GLU A 296 0.84 5.16 -22.05
C GLU A 296 -0.21 4.20 -22.62
N LYS A 297 -0.10 2.90 -22.28
CA LYS A 297 -1.06 1.89 -22.68
C LYS A 297 -2.38 2.06 -21.93
N TYR A 298 -2.33 2.44 -20.67
CA TYR A 298 -3.51 2.65 -19.84
C TYR A 298 -4.44 3.73 -20.39
N PHE A 299 -3.87 4.83 -20.89
CA PHE A 299 -4.63 5.96 -21.43
C PHE A 299 -4.91 5.87 -22.94
N GLU A 300 -4.53 4.78 -23.60
CA GLU A 300 -4.82 4.58 -25.03
C GLU A 300 -6.33 4.67 -25.29
N GLY A 301 -6.72 5.45 -26.31
CA GLY A 301 -8.13 5.69 -26.65
C GLY A 301 -8.88 6.66 -25.72
N THR A 302 -8.22 7.23 -24.71
CA THR A 302 -8.81 8.27 -23.83
C THR A 302 -8.42 9.68 -24.28
N ASN A 303 -8.96 10.71 -23.59
CA ASN A 303 -8.57 12.11 -23.80
C ASN A 303 -7.22 12.48 -23.14
N ILE A 304 -6.57 11.57 -22.43
CA ILE A 304 -5.26 11.79 -21.84
C ILE A 304 -4.23 11.08 -22.73
N THR A 305 -3.16 11.76 -23.12
CA THR A 305 -2.01 11.12 -23.76
C THR A 305 -0.85 11.13 -22.79
N ALA A 306 -0.31 9.97 -22.46
CA ALA A 306 0.82 9.88 -21.54
C ALA A 306 2.14 9.64 -22.28
N TYR A 307 3.20 10.22 -21.72
CA TYR A 307 4.57 10.07 -22.19
C TYR A 307 5.44 9.73 -20.97
N ALA A 308 6.06 8.55 -20.96
CA ALA A 308 7.00 8.19 -19.90
C ALA A 308 8.38 7.96 -20.49
N GLY A 309 9.31 8.85 -20.12
CA GLY A 309 10.73 8.61 -20.27
C GLY A 309 11.30 7.79 -19.11
N PRO A 310 12.56 7.33 -19.22
CA PRO A 310 13.21 6.60 -18.15
C PRO A 310 13.33 7.43 -16.86
N PRO A 311 13.32 6.77 -15.68
CA PRO A 311 13.62 7.42 -14.41
C PRO A 311 15.10 7.82 -14.31
N PRO A 312 15.47 8.62 -13.30
CA PRO A 312 16.87 8.75 -12.88
C PRO A 312 17.40 7.36 -12.47
N GLU A 313 18.67 7.08 -12.75
CA GLU A 313 19.31 5.75 -12.56
C GLU A 313 18.73 4.67 -13.50
N VAL A 314 18.93 4.86 -14.81
CA VAL A 314 18.39 4.00 -15.88
C VAL A 314 18.88 2.54 -15.83
N GLU A 315 20.01 2.33 -15.15
CA GLU A 315 20.58 1.03 -14.83
C GLU A 315 19.66 0.16 -13.95
N HIS A 316 18.75 0.77 -13.18
CA HIS A 316 17.79 0.05 -12.34
C HIS A 316 16.49 -0.29 -13.08
N SER A 317 15.96 0.62 -13.89
CA SER A 317 14.73 0.40 -14.65
C SER A 317 14.57 1.40 -15.79
N ASP A 318 13.93 0.98 -16.89
CA ASP A 318 13.50 1.86 -17.99
C ASP A 318 12.18 2.58 -17.69
N TYR A 319 11.54 2.28 -16.55
CA TYR A 319 10.25 2.82 -16.15
C TYR A 319 10.08 2.90 -14.63
N CYS A 320 9.49 4.00 -14.14
CA CYS A 320 9.23 4.18 -12.70
C CYS A 320 7.91 3.52 -12.28
N TRP A 321 7.95 2.22 -11.99
CA TRP A 321 6.76 1.47 -11.58
C TRP A 321 6.20 1.91 -10.22
N GLY A 322 7.05 2.21 -9.23
CA GLY A 322 6.58 2.57 -7.88
C GLY A 322 6.19 4.04 -7.68
N GLY A 323 6.19 4.86 -8.74
CA GLY A 323 6.08 6.32 -8.61
C GLY A 323 4.79 6.93 -9.19
N CYS A 324 4.99 8.10 -9.80
CA CYS A 324 3.93 8.95 -10.33
C CYS A 324 3.04 8.30 -11.41
N PRO A 325 3.53 7.42 -12.31
CA PRO A 325 2.68 6.82 -13.34
C PRO A 325 1.52 6.00 -12.77
N GLY A 326 1.77 5.08 -11.83
CA GLY A 326 0.67 4.36 -11.17
C GLY A 326 -0.24 5.27 -10.35
N ALA A 327 0.25 6.42 -9.88
CA ALA A 327 -0.55 7.38 -9.14
C ALA A 327 -1.53 8.19 -10.03
N ILE A 328 -1.19 8.50 -11.29
CA ILE A 328 -2.16 9.13 -12.22
C ILE A 328 -3.28 8.17 -12.59
N GLU A 329 -2.97 6.88 -12.68
CA GLU A 329 -3.95 5.83 -12.96
C GLU A 329 -4.97 5.70 -11.83
N GLU A 330 -4.53 5.71 -10.58
CA GLU A 330 -5.45 5.76 -9.43
C GLU A 330 -6.24 7.07 -9.39
N ALA A 331 -5.61 8.21 -9.69
CA ALA A 331 -6.25 9.51 -9.65
C ALA A 331 -7.44 9.62 -10.61
N ILE A 332 -7.30 9.15 -11.85
CA ILE A 332 -8.40 9.19 -12.81
C ILE A 332 -9.52 8.20 -12.43
N GLU A 333 -9.20 7.05 -11.84
CA GLU A 333 -10.22 6.09 -11.41
C GLU A 333 -11.03 6.58 -10.21
N ILE A 334 -10.40 7.26 -9.26
CA ILE A 334 -11.12 7.95 -8.18
C ILE A 334 -12.15 8.92 -8.77
N LEU A 335 -11.75 9.67 -9.80
CA LEU A 335 -12.63 10.63 -10.48
C LEU A 335 -13.74 9.92 -11.26
N ARG A 336 -13.47 8.83 -11.96
CA ARG A 336 -14.51 8.03 -12.65
C ARG A 336 -15.53 7.42 -11.69
N VAL A 337 -15.09 7.05 -10.49
CA VAL A 337 -16.00 6.59 -9.42
C VAL A 337 -16.88 7.74 -8.94
N TYR A 338 -16.29 8.90 -8.66
CA TYR A 338 -16.97 10.06 -8.03
C TYR A 338 -17.81 10.91 -9.00
N ASP A 339 -17.31 11.18 -10.20
CA ASP A 339 -17.94 11.94 -11.28
C ASP A 339 -18.09 11.05 -12.52
N LYS A 340 -19.29 10.49 -12.72
CA LYS A 340 -19.58 9.55 -13.82
C LYS A 340 -19.40 10.14 -15.23
N ASP A 341 -19.34 11.47 -15.35
CA ASP A 341 -19.08 12.16 -16.61
C ASP A 341 -17.60 12.51 -16.79
N THR A 342 -16.69 11.97 -15.96
CA THR A 342 -15.24 12.26 -16.03
C THR A 342 -14.71 12.15 -17.45
N ASP A 343 -14.87 11.02 -18.12
CA ASP A 343 -14.30 10.83 -19.47
C ASP A 343 -14.91 11.77 -20.52
N LYS A 344 -16.17 12.19 -20.35
CA LYS A 344 -16.83 13.15 -21.25
C LYS A 344 -16.34 14.58 -21.02
N LYS A 345 -16.09 14.95 -19.77
CA LYS A 345 -15.66 16.29 -19.36
C LYS A 345 -14.17 16.53 -19.58
N MET A 346 -13.36 15.47 -19.46
CA MET A 346 -11.91 15.58 -19.60
C MET A 346 -11.56 16.10 -21.01
N PRO A 347 -10.89 17.26 -21.11
CA PRO A 347 -10.41 17.76 -22.39
C PRO A 347 -9.21 16.93 -22.86
N ARG A 348 -8.86 17.06 -24.14
CA ARG A 348 -7.59 16.51 -24.63
C ARG A 348 -6.44 17.14 -23.85
N MET A 349 -5.61 16.30 -23.24
CA MET A 349 -4.45 16.72 -22.45
C MET A 349 -3.32 15.70 -22.50
N HIS A 350 -2.17 16.13 -22.01
CA HIS A 350 -0.93 15.38 -22.03
C HIS A 350 -0.35 15.28 -20.61
N VAL A 351 0.19 14.12 -20.26
CA VAL A 351 0.93 13.91 -19.00
C VAL A 351 2.32 13.38 -19.32
N VAL A 352 3.35 13.94 -18.68
CA VAL A 352 4.75 13.62 -18.97
C VAL A 352 5.47 13.24 -17.69
N PHE A 353 6.18 12.12 -17.72
CA PHE A 353 6.98 11.56 -16.62
C PHE A 353 8.40 11.28 -17.08
N GLY A 354 9.37 11.37 -16.16
CA GLY A 354 10.78 11.05 -16.45
C GLY A 354 11.40 11.95 -17.52
N LYS A 355 12.57 11.55 -18.01
CA LYS A 355 13.25 12.28 -19.09
C LYS A 355 12.69 11.87 -20.44
N TYR A 356 11.80 12.69 -21.00
CA TYR A 356 11.19 12.42 -22.31
C TYR A 356 11.87 13.28 -23.37
N ASP A 357 12.38 12.67 -24.44
CA ASP A 357 13.07 13.38 -25.54
C ASP A 357 12.21 13.48 -26.81
N GLY A 358 11.03 12.85 -26.82
CA GLY A 358 10.14 12.85 -27.97
C GLY A 358 9.29 14.12 -28.13
N PRO A 359 8.62 14.28 -29.28
CA PRO A 359 7.69 15.38 -29.49
C PRO A 359 6.42 15.21 -28.64
N ILE A 360 5.82 16.34 -28.26
CA ILE A 360 4.50 16.40 -27.62
C ILE A 360 3.58 17.18 -28.56
N ALA A 361 2.66 16.48 -29.22
CA ALA A 361 1.74 17.05 -30.19
C ALA A 361 0.53 17.73 -29.50
N ALA A 362 0.79 18.70 -28.61
CA ALA A 362 -0.26 19.43 -27.91
C ALA A 362 -0.87 20.52 -28.82
N GLY A 363 -2.15 20.34 -29.17
CA GLY A 363 -2.93 21.30 -29.93
C GLY A 363 -3.26 22.59 -29.16
N PRO A 364 -3.84 23.61 -29.82
CA PRO A 364 -4.27 24.84 -29.16
C PRO A 364 -5.23 24.57 -28.00
N GLY A 365 -4.92 25.09 -26.81
CA GLY A 365 -5.76 24.93 -25.61
C GLY A 365 -5.56 23.61 -24.84
N GLU A 366 -4.89 22.62 -25.42
CA GLU A 366 -4.55 21.36 -24.74
C GLU A 366 -3.47 21.61 -23.67
N LYS A 367 -3.61 20.96 -22.50
CA LYS A 367 -2.69 21.14 -21.38
C LYS A 367 -1.64 20.05 -21.36
N VAL A 368 -0.40 20.43 -21.07
CA VAL A 368 0.69 19.47 -20.78
C VAL A 368 1.04 19.50 -19.29
N VAL A 369 0.93 18.39 -18.60
CA VAL A 369 1.26 18.28 -17.16
C VAL A 369 2.54 17.47 -17.00
N PHE A 370 3.61 18.12 -16.56
CA PHE A 370 4.87 17.47 -16.22
C PHE A 370 4.84 17.04 -14.75
N ILE A 371 4.99 15.75 -14.47
CA ILE A 371 4.77 15.18 -13.14
C ILE A 371 6.04 14.53 -12.61
N GLY A 372 6.48 15.03 -11.46
CA GLY A 372 7.58 14.47 -10.69
C GLY A 372 8.88 15.23 -10.87
N ASP A 373 9.76 15.15 -9.88
CA ASP A 373 11.05 15.85 -9.90
C ASP A 373 11.96 15.36 -11.03
N CYS A 374 11.81 14.10 -11.44
CA CYS A 374 12.54 13.52 -12.57
C CYS A 374 12.06 13.98 -13.95
N ALA A 375 10.90 14.63 -14.06
CA ALA A 375 10.40 15.02 -15.37
C ALA A 375 11.32 16.07 -16.00
N GLU A 376 11.77 15.81 -17.22
CA GLU A 376 12.67 16.64 -18.01
C GLU A 376 12.22 16.62 -19.48
N TRP A 377 12.15 17.79 -20.10
CA TRP A 377 11.73 17.93 -21.49
C TRP A 377 12.12 19.30 -22.05
N LYS A 378 12.45 19.38 -23.33
CA LYS A 378 12.69 20.65 -24.03
C LYS A 378 12.08 20.59 -25.43
N GLY A 379 11.28 21.60 -25.76
CA GLY A 379 10.68 21.69 -27.09
C GLY A 379 9.72 22.87 -27.21
N GLN A 380 8.94 22.88 -28.29
CA GLN A 380 7.90 23.89 -28.49
C GLN A 380 6.54 23.35 -28.07
N LEU A 381 5.81 24.12 -27.26
CA LEU A 381 4.40 23.91 -26.95
C LEU A 381 3.61 25.12 -27.43
N GLN A 382 2.70 24.92 -28.38
CA GLN A 382 1.83 25.98 -28.91
C GLN A 382 2.60 27.25 -29.32
N GLY A 383 3.71 27.06 -30.06
CA GLY A 383 4.56 28.14 -30.56
C GLY A 383 5.49 28.80 -29.53
N LYS A 384 5.52 28.31 -28.28
CA LYS A 384 6.42 28.80 -27.22
C LYS A 384 7.46 27.75 -26.88
N LEU A 385 8.73 28.17 -26.81
CA LEU A 385 9.79 27.33 -26.27
C LEU A 385 9.52 27.08 -24.77
N VAL A 386 9.44 25.81 -24.38
CA VAL A 386 9.29 25.38 -23.00
C VAL A 386 10.44 24.45 -22.66
N GLN A 387 11.05 24.69 -21.51
CA GLN A 387 12.14 23.89 -20.97
C GLN A 387 11.80 23.50 -19.54
N ILE A 388 11.71 22.20 -19.32
CA ILE A 388 11.46 21.56 -18.03
C ILE A 388 12.76 20.89 -17.62
N GLN A 389 13.34 21.37 -16.53
CA GLN A 389 14.57 20.81 -15.97
C GLN A 389 14.24 19.81 -14.86
N SER A 390 14.99 18.71 -14.82
CA SER A 390 14.94 17.78 -13.69
C SER A 390 15.32 18.49 -12.40
N LYS A 391 14.50 18.30 -11.36
CA LYS A 391 14.79 18.70 -9.98
C LYS A 391 15.18 17.50 -9.12
N TYR A 392 15.32 16.33 -9.74
CA TYR A 392 15.64 15.11 -9.02
C TYR A 392 16.97 15.26 -8.28
N LYS A 393 16.98 14.78 -7.04
CA LYS A 393 18.17 14.64 -6.22
C LYS A 393 18.32 13.16 -5.91
N ASP A 394 19.55 12.67 -5.95
CA ASP A 394 19.86 11.31 -5.55
C ASP A 394 19.25 11.01 -4.17
N ARG A 395 18.37 10.02 -4.15
CA ARG A 395 17.56 9.69 -2.99
C ARG A 395 18.29 8.81 -1.99
N SER A 396 19.41 8.19 -2.37
CA SER A 396 20.29 7.51 -1.42
C SER A 396 20.75 8.44 -0.29
N THR A 397 20.86 9.74 -0.59
CA THR A 397 21.24 10.79 0.36
C THR A 397 20.14 11.24 1.33
N LEU A 398 18.89 10.79 1.15
CA LEU A 398 17.80 11.12 2.07
C LEU A 398 17.99 10.41 3.40
N ASP A 399 18.15 11.16 4.48
CA ASP A 399 18.27 10.58 5.82
C ASP A 399 16.86 10.39 6.46
N PRO A 400 16.45 9.15 6.79
CA PRO A 400 15.21 8.87 7.51
C PRO A 400 15.06 9.63 8.84
N HIS A 401 16.14 10.06 9.49
CA HIS A 401 16.12 10.88 10.69
C HIS A 401 15.51 12.26 10.48
N HIS A 402 15.68 12.81 9.28
CA HIS A 402 15.30 14.17 8.92
C HIS A 402 14.10 14.22 7.97
N ALA A 403 13.57 13.06 7.60
CA ALA A 403 12.42 12.93 6.70
C ALA A 403 11.20 13.69 7.23
N ARG A 404 10.53 14.38 6.31
CA ARG A 404 9.29 15.14 6.56
C ARG A 404 8.23 14.72 5.55
N HIS A 405 6.97 14.90 5.93
CA HIS A 405 5.82 14.75 5.04
C HIS A 405 5.03 16.04 5.10
N ASP A 406 4.35 16.35 4.01
CA ASP A 406 3.51 17.53 3.93
C ASP A 406 2.19 17.29 4.67
N ASP A 407 1.67 18.36 5.27
CA ASP A 407 0.31 18.37 5.77
C ASP A 407 -0.69 18.33 4.61
N ILE A 408 -1.74 17.53 4.74
CA ILE A 408 -2.74 17.35 3.68
C ILE A 408 -3.44 18.67 3.31
N PHE A 409 -3.82 19.52 4.26
CA PHE A 409 -4.51 20.76 3.94
C PHE A 409 -3.58 21.77 3.27
N ALA A 410 -2.32 21.84 3.73
CA ALA A 410 -1.29 22.62 3.06
C ALA A 410 -1.13 22.15 1.61
N LYS A 411 -1.07 20.83 1.39
CA LYS A 411 -0.90 20.22 0.08
C LYS A 411 -2.09 20.44 -0.86
N LEU A 412 -3.31 20.33 -0.36
CA LEU A 412 -4.52 20.65 -1.12
C LEU A 412 -4.55 22.13 -1.52
N GLY A 413 -4.20 23.03 -0.59
CA GLY A 413 -4.15 24.46 -0.83
C GLY A 413 -3.11 24.87 -1.87
N THR A 414 -1.86 24.39 -1.72
CA THR A 414 -0.77 24.70 -2.66
C THR A 414 -1.04 24.17 -4.05
N THR A 415 -1.57 22.95 -4.18
CA THR A 415 -1.91 22.35 -5.48
C THR A 415 -3.04 23.12 -6.17
N THR A 416 -4.10 23.48 -5.42
CA THR A 416 -5.23 24.26 -5.96
C THR A 416 -4.77 25.64 -6.43
N ALA A 417 -3.94 26.33 -5.63
CA ALA A 417 -3.37 27.62 -6.00
C ALA A 417 -2.48 27.51 -7.26
N LYS A 418 -1.66 26.46 -7.37
CA LYS A 418 -0.81 26.21 -8.53
C LYS A 418 -1.62 25.95 -9.80
N ALA A 419 -2.68 25.15 -9.70
CA ALA A 419 -3.59 24.90 -10.82
C ALA A 419 -4.31 26.18 -11.28
N ALA A 420 -4.74 27.03 -10.34
CA ALA A 420 -5.33 28.33 -10.67
C ALA A 420 -4.33 29.28 -11.34
N ALA A 421 -3.11 29.38 -10.80
CA ALA A 421 -2.06 30.26 -11.33
C ALA A 421 -1.57 29.85 -12.74
N THR A 422 -1.70 28.58 -13.09
CA THR A 422 -1.27 28.03 -14.39
C THR A 422 -2.43 27.87 -15.39
N ARG A 423 -3.62 28.41 -15.08
CA ARG A 423 -4.81 28.30 -15.92
C ARG A 423 -4.61 28.85 -17.33
N SER A 424 -3.80 29.90 -17.52
CA SER A 424 -3.47 30.48 -18.84
C SER A 424 -2.18 29.92 -19.46
N SER A 425 -1.40 29.10 -18.74
CA SER A 425 -0.16 28.49 -19.24
C SER A 425 -0.45 27.32 -20.19
N SER A 426 0.42 27.04 -21.15
CA SER A 426 0.33 25.81 -21.96
C SER A 426 0.62 24.54 -21.15
N HIS A 427 1.28 24.68 -19.99
CA HIS A 427 1.72 23.56 -19.18
C HIS A 427 1.61 23.81 -17.66
N ILE A 428 1.56 22.71 -16.91
CA ILE A 428 1.57 22.65 -15.44
C ILE A 428 2.76 21.77 -15.04
N ARG A 429 3.47 22.14 -13.97
CA ARG A 429 4.53 21.31 -13.36
C ARG A 429 4.09 20.86 -11.98
N LEU A 430 4.09 19.55 -11.70
CA LEU A 430 3.95 18.99 -10.37
C LEU A 430 5.31 18.48 -9.89
N GLU A 431 5.70 18.86 -8.68
CA GLU A 431 7.03 18.60 -8.10
C GLU A 431 6.88 17.63 -6.93
N GLY A 432 7.87 16.78 -6.73
CA GLY A 432 7.85 15.70 -5.76
C GLY A 432 8.31 14.36 -6.35
N CYS A 433 8.74 13.47 -5.47
CA CYS A 433 9.14 12.11 -5.83
C CYS A 433 8.74 11.16 -4.68
N PRO A 434 7.57 10.50 -4.79
CA PRO A 434 6.53 10.66 -5.82
C PRO A 434 5.64 11.89 -5.61
N VAL A 435 4.95 12.34 -6.66
CA VAL A 435 3.79 13.28 -6.57
C VAL A 435 2.56 12.48 -6.15
N SER A 436 1.83 12.93 -5.12
CA SER A 436 0.79 12.11 -4.51
C SER A 436 -0.45 11.97 -5.40
N VAL A 437 -1.23 10.90 -5.20
CA VAL A 437 -2.52 10.69 -5.88
C VAL A 437 -3.44 11.90 -5.68
N ALA A 438 -3.45 12.51 -4.49
CA ALA A 438 -4.30 13.65 -4.20
C ALA A 438 -3.95 14.90 -5.02
N GLU A 439 -2.67 15.19 -5.23
CA GLU A 439 -2.24 16.30 -6.09
C GLU A 439 -2.67 16.09 -7.55
N GLN A 440 -2.59 14.85 -8.00
CA GLN A 440 -2.94 14.47 -9.37
C GLN A 440 -4.46 14.51 -9.57
N VAL A 441 -5.27 14.07 -8.60
CA VAL A 441 -6.72 14.25 -8.58
C VAL A 441 -7.09 15.74 -8.69
N LEU A 442 -6.50 16.60 -7.85
CA LEU A 442 -6.76 18.03 -7.89
C LEU A 442 -6.39 18.68 -9.23
N THR A 443 -5.29 18.22 -9.84
CA THR A 443 -4.86 18.70 -11.15
C THR A 443 -5.85 18.30 -12.24
N LEU A 444 -6.30 17.06 -12.25
CA LEU A 444 -7.33 16.58 -13.20
C LEU A 444 -8.67 17.29 -12.98
N VAL A 445 -9.07 17.53 -11.73
CA VAL A 445 -10.25 18.35 -11.39
C VAL A 445 -10.15 19.74 -12.00
N ALA A 446 -9.01 20.41 -11.82
CA ALA A 446 -8.81 21.77 -12.31
C ALA A 446 -8.77 21.85 -13.85
N VAL A 447 -8.16 20.87 -14.50
CA VAL A 447 -8.06 20.80 -15.97
C VAL A 447 -9.40 20.41 -16.60
N GLY A 448 -10.08 19.41 -16.04
CA GLY A 448 -11.32 18.84 -16.58
C GLY A 448 -12.61 19.51 -16.11
N GLY A 449 -12.55 20.45 -15.16
CA GLY A 449 -13.75 21.02 -14.54
C GLY A 449 -14.62 19.97 -13.85
N LEU A 450 -13.98 18.96 -13.26
CA LEU A 450 -14.66 17.82 -12.64
C LEU A 450 -15.18 18.16 -11.24
N LYS A 451 -16.09 17.34 -10.71
CA LYS A 451 -16.47 17.43 -9.30
C LYS A 451 -15.27 17.07 -8.42
N ASN A 452 -15.00 17.89 -7.41
CA ASN A 452 -13.87 17.68 -6.50
C ASN A 452 -14.27 16.78 -5.31
N PRO A 453 -13.75 15.54 -5.21
CA PRO A 453 -14.09 14.65 -4.09
C PRO A 453 -13.63 15.18 -2.73
N TYR A 454 -12.60 16.04 -2.70
CA TYR A 454 -12.08 16.64 -1.47
C TYR A 454 -12.92 17.82 -0.96
N MET A 455 -13.90 18.29 -1.73
CA MET A 455 -14.82 19.36 -1.32
C MET A 455 -16.24 18.85 -1.03
N ASP A 456 -16.46 17.54 -1.10
CA ASP A 456 -17.74 16.93 -0.74
C ASP A 456 -18.05 17.21 0.74
N PRO A 457 -19.15 17.91 1.08
CA PRO A 457 -19.45 18.29 2.46
C PRO A 457 -19.51 17.10 3.43
N LYS A 458 -19.99 15.94 2.94
CA LYS A 458 -20.11 14.73 3.74
C LYS A 458 -18.72 14.14 4.02
N GLN A 459 -17.84 14.10 3.03
CA GLN A 459 -16.46 13.60 3.21
C GLN A 459 -15.59 14.57 4.00
N VAL A 460 -15.70 15.89 3.75
CA VAL A 460 -14.90 16.93 4.43
C VAL A 460 -15.12 16.92 5.93
N SER A 461 -16.38 16.83 6.38
CA SER A 461 -16.69 16.85 7.81
C SER A 461 -16.11 15.62 8.53
N THR A 462 -16.31 14.42 7.99
CA THR A 462 -15.76 13.18 8.55
C THR A 462 -14.23 13.16 8.52
N PHE A 463 -13.62 13.57 7.39
CA PHE A 463 -12.17 13.67 7.24
C PHE A 463 -11.58 14.64 8.27
N THR A 464 -12.14 15.85 8.37
CA THR A 464 -11.65 16.90 9.28
C THR A 464 -11.72 16.45 10.73
N ARG A 465 -12.82 15.82 11.15
CA ARG A 465 -12.95 15.28 12.51
C ARG A 465 -11.89 14.23 12.80
N SER A 466 -11.69 13.28 11.89
CA SER A 466 -10.69 12.21 12.05
C SER A 466 -9.26 12.75 12.06
N TYR A 467 -8.96 13.72 11.19
CA TYR A 467 -7.69 14.44 11.17
C TYR A 467 -7.44 15.20 12.48
N LEU A 468 -8.40 15.98 12.95
CA LEU A 468 -8.26 16.70 14.22
C LEU A 468 -8.07 15.74 15.40
N GLY A 469 -8.77 14.60 15.40
CA GLY A 469 -8.56 13.53 16.37
C GLY A 469 -7.12 13.01 16.37
N TRP A 470 -6.57 12.74 15.18
CA TRP A 470 -5.16 12.35 15.01
C TRP A 470 -4.20 13.43 15.56
N ARG A 471 -4.35 14.68 15.13
CA ARG A 471 -3.49 15.79 15.58
C ARG A 471 -3.57 16.01 17.08
N SER A 472 -4.76 15.89 17.66
CA SER A 472 -4.98 16.02 19.11
C SER A 472 -4.28 14.91 19.89
N ARG A 473 -4.32 13.67 19.39
CA ARG A 473 -3.60 12.55 20.01
C ARG A 473 -2.08 12.73 19.93
N VAL A 474 -1.55 13.17 18.79
CA VAL A 474 -0.12 13.47 18.64
C VAL A 474 0.31 14.57 19.60
N ALA A 475 -0.48 15.64 19.74
CA ALA A 475 -0.21 16.71 20.70
C ALA A 475 -0.21 16.20 22.15
N LEU A 476 -1.20 15.36 22.52
CA LEU A 476 -1.25 14.75 23.85
C LEU A 476 -0.03 13.85 24.13
N ASN A 477 0.43 13.08 23.14
CA ASN A 477 1.63 12.26 23.27
C ASN A 477 2.88 13.13 23.52
N LEU A 478 3.00 14.27 22.84
CA LEU A 478 4.08 15.24 23.09
C LEU A 478 4.04 15.80 24.51
N LEU A 479 2.84 16.15 25.02
CA LEU A 479 2.66 16.59 26.41
C LEU A 479 3.05 15.49 27.42
N GLN A 480 2.82 14.23 27.08
CA GLN A 480 3.26 13.06 27.85
C GLN A 480 4.75 12.72 27.67
N ARG A 481 5.53 13.59 27.00
CA ARG A 481 6.95 13.40 26.69
C ARG A 481 7.23 12.13 25.87
N LYS A 482 6.24 11.60 25.16
CA LYS A 482 6.42 10.50 24.20
C LYS A 482 6.92 11.12 22.90
N ARG A 483 8.22 10.96 22.63
CA ARG A 483 8.79 11.39 21.35
C ARG A 483 8.21 10.52 20.23
N TYR A 484 7.70 11.19 19.19
CA TYR A 484 7.12 10.53 18.03
C TYR A 484 8.17 9.76 17.23
N GLN A 485 9.37 10.31 17.03
CA GLN A 485 10.48 9.57 16.44
C GLN A 485 11.56 9.33 17.49
N GLN A 486 12.00 8.09 17.60
CA GLN A 486 13.00 7.64 18.55
C GLN A 486 14.20 7.11 17.77
N ASN A 487 15.23 7.95 17.66
CA ASN A 487 16.46 7.63 16.96
C ASN A 487 17.34 6.70 17.82
N GLY A 488 18.19 5.93 17.16
CA GLY A 488 19.04 4.92 17.76
C GLY A 488 18.34 3.56 17.80
N THR A 489 19.16 2.51 17.66
CA THR A 489 18.70 1.12 17.56
C THR A 489 17.71 0.75 18.65
N PHE A 490 16.52 0.31 18.23
CA PHE A 490 15.49 -0.16 19.15
C PHE A 490 15.82 -1.56 19.68
N ALA A 491 16.25 -1.64 20.94
CA ALA A 491 16.70 -2.88 21.56
C ALA A 491 15.58 -3.85 21.98
N HIS A 492 14.36 -3.36 22.22
CA HIS A 492 13.27 -4.15 22.81
C HIS A 492 12.39 -4.84 21.78
N ARG A 493 13.00 -5.55 20.82
CA ARG A 493 12.25 -6.23 19.76
C ARG A 493 11.47 -7.44 20.32
N GLY A 494 10.25 -7.63 19.82
CA GLY A 494 9.43 -8.80 20.14
C GLY A 494 9.86 -10.04 19.35
N GLN A 495 9.32 -11.21 19.72
CA GLN A 495 9.72 -12.49 19.11
C GLN A 495 9.35 -12.66 17.63
N ALA A 496 8.47 -11.81 17.08
CA ALA A 496 8.15 -11.79 15.65
C ALA A 496 9.28 -11.18 14.79
N ALA A 497 10.30 -10.57 15.40
CA ALA A 497 11.51 -10.17 14.70
C ALA A 497 12.17 -11.37 13.99
N PRO A 498 12.57 -11.26 12.71
CA PRO A 498 13.19 -12.37 12.00
C PRO A 498 14.54 -12.76 12.61
N GLU A 499 14.78 -14.06 12.68
CA GLU A 499 16.09 -14.66 12.91
C GLU A 499 16.59 -15.22 11.58
N LEU A 500 17.42 -14.43 10.88
CA LEU A 500 18.15 -14.95 9.72
C LEU A 500 19.54 -15.38 10.18
N ALA A 501 20.00 -16.52 9.69
CA ALA A 501 21.43 -16.83 9.75
C ALA A 501 22.14 -15.75 8.93
N LEU A 502 23.01 -14.96 9.57
CA LEU A 502 23.94 -14.10 8.85
C LEU A 502 24.74 -15.00 7.91
N ARG A 503 24.49 -14.89 6.60
CA ARG A 503 25.25 -15.60 5.57
C ARG A 503 26.51 -14.84 5.23
#